data_AF-A0A3R5U8P3-F1
#
_entry.id   AF-A0A3R5U8P3-F1
#
_cell.length_a   1.000
_cell.length_b   1.000
_cell.length_c   1.000
_cell.angle_alpha   90.00
_cell.angle_beta   90.00
_cell.angle_gamma   90.00
#
_symmetry.space_group_name_H-M   'P 1'
#
loop_
_entity.id
_entity.type
_entity.pdbx_description
1 polymer ?
#
loop_
_entity_poly.entity_id
_entity_poly.type
_entity_poly.pdbx_seq_one_letter_code
_entity_poly.pdbx_strand_id
1 'polypeptide(L)'
;MTKFVKFASIALLNSLTLPLLANADVGGLNPCKDSEVFQKRLAKTVKKLEFRLKKYEESSPPRLAIQDQITRTKQRFERYGNSNLLCGNDGLPHLVADGRWSHAAEFVAPGILFIHIAGWIGWVGRKYIRTVSESSNPTEKEIIIDVPLALSIMTTGFLWPFAAWQEYLSGDLLASDDTITTSPK
;
A
#
# COMPACT_ATOMS: atom_id res chain seq x y z
N MET A 1 49.39 12.11 -23.34
CA MET A 1 48.79 13.13 -22.44
C MET A 1 47.46 13.68 -22.92
N THR A 2 47.23 13.91 -24.22
CA THR A 2 45.99 14.52 -24.74
C THR A 2 44.70 13.69 -24.54
N LYS A 3 44.78 12.35 -24.54
CA LYS A 3 43.61 11.47 -24.30
C LYS A 3 43.15 11.47 -22.84
N PHE A 4 44.08 11.59 -21.89
CA PHE A 4 43.78 11.60 -20.47
C PHE A 4 43.12 12.92 -20.04
N VAL A 5 43.57 14.04 -20.63
CA VAL A 5 42.95 15.37 -20.43
C VAL A 5 41.52 15.41 -20.97
N LYS A 6 41.25 14.79 -22.13
CA LYS A 6 39.88 14.70 -22.68
C LYS A 6 38.95 13.85 -21.80
N PHE A 7 39.44 12.74 -21.25
CA PHE A 7 38.66 11.91 -20.32
C PHE A 7 38.38 12.63 -19.00
N ALA A 8 39.36 13.37 -18.48
CA ALA A 8 39.18 14.19 -17.27
C ALA A 8 38.17 15.34 -17.50
N SER A 9 38.18 15.99 -18.67
CA SER A 9 37.22 17.06 -18.99
C SER A 9 35.78 16.57 -19.16
N ILE A 10 35.56 15.35 -19.67
CA ILE A 10 34.22 14.77 -19.81
C ILE A 10 33.66 14.31 -18.44
N ALA A 11 34.53 13.82 -17.56
CA ALA A 11 34.16 13.49 -16.18
C ALA A 11 33.84 14.74 -15.34
N LEU A 12 34.55 15.85 -15.56
CA LEU A 12 34.30 17.13 -14.87
C LEU A 12 32.99 17.82 -15.31
N LEU A 13 32.55 17.62 -16.56
CA LEU A 13 31.28 18.21 -17.04
C LEU A 13 30.03 17.49 -16.48
N ASN A 14 30.13 16.21 -16.13
CA ASN A 14 29.00 15.42 -15.60
C ASN A 14 28.78 15.60 -14.08
N SER A 15 29.75 16.15 -13.35
CA SER A 15 29.61 16.42 -11.91
C SER A 15 28.98 17.77 -11.58
N LEU A 16 28.80 18.65 -12.58
CA LEU A 16 28.17 19.98 -12.43
C LEU A 16 26.64 19.97 -12.56
N THR A 17 26.03 18.82 -12.88
CA THR A 17 24.59 18.62 -12.86
C THR A 17 24.18 17.67 -11.74
N LEU A 18 24.60 17.96 -10.51
CA LEU A 18 23.87 17.45 -9.35
C LEU A 18 22.53 18.20 -9.33
N PRO A 19 21.39 17.53 -9.57
CA PRO A 19 20.12 18.20 -9.31
C PRO A 19 20.15 18.56 -7.82
N LEU A 20 20.08 19.86 -7.52
CA LEU A 20 19.68 20.28 -6.19
C LEU A 20 18.40 19.51 -5.89
N LEU A 21 18.39 18.77 -4.77
CA LEU A 21 17.18 18.15 -4.23
C LEU A 21 16.19 19.28 -3.96
N ALA A 22 15.41 19.63 -4.98
CA ALA A 22 14.27 20.48 -4.85
C ALA A 22 13.29 19.66 -4.01
N ASN A 23 13.16 20.03 -2.73
CA ASN A 23 11.99 19.70 -1.94
C ASN A 23 10.84 20.44 -2.62
N ALA A 24 10.27 19.82 -3.65
CA ALA A 24 9.05 20.30 -4.26
C ALA A 24 7.99 20.23 -3.17
N ASP A 25 7.66 21.40 -2.63
CA ASP A 25 6.57 21.59 -1.69
C ASP A 25 5.29 21.09 -2.37
N VAL A 26 4.84 19.90 -1.99
CA VAL A 26 3.71 19.24 -2.65
C VAL A 26 2.45 19.92 -2.15
N GLY A 27 1.94 20.87 -2.93
CA GLY A 27 0.67 21.54 -2.63
C GLY A 27 0.69 22.47 -1.41
N GLY A 28 1.85 23.01 -1.03
CA GLY A 28 1.97 23.91 0.14
C GLY A 28 1.88 23.16 1.47
N LEU A 29 2.36 21.92 1.50
CA LEU A 29 2.35 21.04 2.66
C LEU A 29 3.76 20.91 3.23
N ASN A 30 3.88 21.10 4.55
CA ASN A 30 5.16 21.03 5.23
C ASN A 30 5.36 19.64 5.87
N PRO A 31 6.59 19.18 6.11
CA PRO A 31 6.81 17.94 6.85
C PRO A 31 6.08 17.93 8.20
N CYS A 32 5.37 16.84 8.52
CA CYS A 32 4.60 16.74 9.76
C CYS A 32 5.44 16.92 11.03
N LYS A 33 6.73 16.56 10.95
CA LYS A 33 7.70 16.79 12.03
C LYS A 33 7.82 18.26 12.42
N ASP A 34 7.78 19.14 11.42
CA ASP A 34 8.05 20.58 11.56
C ASP A 34 6.74 21.39 11.74
N SER A 35 5.59 20.73 11.63
CA SER A 35 4.27 21.38 11.81
C SER A 35 3.96 21.63 13.28
N GLU A 36 3.94 22.91 13.68
CA GLU A 36 3.49 23.29 15.02
C GLU A 36 2.04 22.88 15.32
N VAL A 37 1.16 22.92 14.31
CA VAL A 37 -0.26 22.56 14.46
C VAL A 37 -0.39 21.07 14.78
N PHE A 38 0.43 20.22 14.14
CA PHE A 38 0.51 18.79 14.43
C PHE A 38 0.94 18.52 15.88
N GLN A 39 1.97 19.22 16.38
CA GLN A 39 2.41 19.10 17.78
C GLN A 39 1.36 19.62 18.77
N LYS A 40 0.68 20.72 18.47
CA LYS A 40 -0.45 21.23 19.28
C LYS A 40 -1.58 20.20 19.36
N ARG A 41 -1.85 19.43 18.31
CA ARG A 41 -2.83 18.32 18.33
C ARG A 41 -2.39 17.17 19.24
N LEU A 42 -1.12 16.78 19.21
CA LEU A 42 -0.58 15.78 20.13
C LEU A 42 -0.79 16.23 21.58
N ALA A 43 -0.35 17.44 21.92
CA ALA A 43 -0.48 17.99 23.27
C ALA A 43 -1.95 18.06 23.72
N LYS A 44 -2.86 18.53 22.86
CA LYS A 44 -4.31 18.57 23.16
C LYS A 44 -4.90 17.17 23.40
N THR A 45 -4.50 16.19 22.59
CA THR A 45 -5.00 14.82 22.69
C THR A 45 -4.50 14.14 23.97
N VAL A 46 -3.20 14.27 24.26
CA VAL A 46 -2.59 13.73 25.49
C VAL A 46 -3.20 14.40 26.72
N LYS A 47 -3.32 15.73 26.75
CA LYS A 47 -3.93 16.47 27.86
C LYS A 47 -5.38 16.01 28.14
N LYS A 48 -6.16 15.72 27.09
CA LYS A 48 -7.52 15.17 27.24
C LYS A 48 -7.51 13.78 27.88
N LEU A 49 -6.56 12.92 27.52
CA LEU A 49 -6.41 11.59 28.10
C LEU A 49 -5.91 11.66 29.54
N GLU A 50 -4.94 12.52 29.83
CA GLU A 50 -4.46 12.76 31.19
C GLU A 50 -5.56 13.31 32.11
N PHE A 51 -6.43 14.19 31.61
CA PHE A 51 -7.59 14.66 32.36
C PHE A 51 -8.57 13.53 32.70
N ARG A 52 -8.76 12.56 31.80
CA ARG A 52 -9.55 11.35 32.08
C ARG A 52 -8.84 10.43 33.07
N LEU A 53 -7.52 10.31 32.96
CA LEU A 53 -6.68 9.46 33.81
C LEU A 53 -6.80 9.86 35.28
N LYS A 54 -6.84 11.16 35.58
CA LYS A 54 -7.00 11.70 36.95
C LYS A 54 -8.29 11.28 37.68
N LYS A 55 -9.30 10.77 36.96
CA LYS A 55 -10.58 10.33 37.55
C LYS A 55 -10.53 8.92 38.14
N TYR A 56 -9.42 8.19 37.94
CA TYR A 56 -9.29 6.79 38.28
C TYR A 56 -8.12 6.57 39.24
N GLU A 57 -8.31 5.64 40.17
CA GLU A 57 -7.28 5.25 41.15
C GLU A 57 -6.11 4.51 40.50
N GLU A 58 -4.95 4.54 41.16
CA GLU A 58 -3.69 4.03 40.60
C GLU A 58 -3.73 2.54 40.25
N SER A 59 -4.38 1.69 41.03
CA SER A 59 -4.44 0.25 40.78
C SER A 59 -5.60 -0.18 39.87
N SER A 60 -6.42 0.75 39.37
CA SER A 60 -7.65 0.41 38.65
C SER A 60 -7.38 0.02 37.17
N PRO A 61 -8.05 -1.04 36.64
CA PRO A 61 -7.93 -1.42 35.23
C PRO A 61 -8.22 -0.28 34.22
N PRO A 62 -9.21 0.60 34.45
CA PRO A 62 -9.46 1.74 33.56
C PRO A 62 -8.26 2.70 33.44
N ARG A 63 -7.50 2.90 34.52
CA ARG A 63 -6.32 3.78 34.49
C ARG A 63 -5.21 3.19 33.62
N LEU A 64 -4.94 1.89 33.74
CA LEU A 64 -3.96 1.18 32.90
C LEU A 64 -4.33 1.29 31.42
N ALA A 65 -5.61 1.09 31.07
CA ALA A 65 -6.08 1.23 29.70
C ALA A 65 -5.88 2.65 29.15
N ILE A 66 -6.10 3.69 29.96
CA ILE A 66 -5.86 5.09 29.55
C ILE A 66 -4.36 5.38 29.41
N GLN A 67 -3.53 4.83 30.30
CA GLN A 67 -2.07 4.93 30.21
C GLN A 67 -1.56 4.31 28.90
N ASP A 68 -2.03 3.11 28.55
CA ASP A 68 -1.72 2.46 27.27
C ASP A 68 -2.19 3.29 26.09
N GLN A 69 -3.38 3.90 26.19
CA GLN A 69 -3.90 4.79 25.14
C GLN A 69 -3.01 6.03 24.96
N ILE A 70 -2.47 6.61 26.03
CA ILE A 70 -1.51 7.71 25.97
C ILE A 70 -0.24 7.26 25.27
N THR A 71 0.32 6.10 25.66
CA THR A 71 1.52 5.54 25.05
C THR A 71 1.34 5.29 23.55
N ARG A 72 0.25 4.62 23.15
CA ARG A 72 -0.10 4.38 21.73
C ARG A 72 -0.29 5.70 20.96
N THR A 73 -0.87 6.71 21.60
CA THR A 73 -1.05 8.02 20.98
C THR A 73 0.30 8.67 20.71
N LYS A 74 1.20 8.73 21.70
CA LYS A 74 2.55 9.28 21.53
C LYS A 74 3.31 8.54 20.42
N GLN A 75 3.32 7.20 20.46
CA GLN A 75 3.96 6.37 19.43
C GLN A 75 3.39 6.61 18.03
N ARG A 76 2.07 6.78 17.89
CA ARG A 76 1.45 7.08 16.59
C ARG A 76 1.92 8.42 16.03
N PHE A 77 1.90 9.47 16.84
CA PHE A 77 2.35 10.80 16.41
C PHE A 77 3.85 10.81 16.10
N GLU A 78 4.66 10.08 16.87
CA GLU A 78 6.09 9.89 16.60
C GLU A 78 6.32 9.16 15.27
N ARG A 79 5.61 8.06 15.01
CA ARG A 79 5.70 7.35 13.72
C ARG A 79 5.34 8.26 12.55
N TYR A 80 4.27 9.04 12.68
CA TYR A 80 3.84 9.97 11.63
C TYR A 80 4.81 11.14 11.44
N GLY A 81 5.43 11.64 12.51
CA GLY A 81 6.45 12.68 12.43
C GLY A 81 7.80 12.16 11.90
N ASN A 82 8.14 10.90 12.16
CA ASN A 82 9.37 10.28 11.65
C ASN A 82 9.22 9.73 10.22
N SER A 83 7.99 9.50 9.77
CA SER A 83 7.70 9.20 8.36
C SER A 83 7.76 10.47 7.50
N ASN A 84 7.97 10.30 6.20
CA ASN A 84 7.98 11.38 5.22
C ASN A 84 6.59 11.99 4.93
N LEU A 85 5.67 11.97 5.91
CA LEU A 85 4.31 12.49 5.75
C LEU A 85 4.31 14.01 5.77
N LEU A 86 3.47 14.59 4.91
CA LEU A 86 3.28 16.03 4.81
C LEU A 86 2.00 16.45 5.52
N CYS A 87 2.04 17.57 6.22
CA CYS A 87 0.95 18.13 7.00
C CYS A 87 0.53 19.49 6.45
N GLY A 88 -0.78 19.73 6.37
CA GLY A 88 -1.33 21.01 5.96
C GLY A 88 -1.50 21.98 7.12
N ASN A 89 -2.20 23.10 6.85
CA ASN A 89 -2.56 24.10 7.85
C ASN A 89 -3.49 23.57 8.95
N ASP A 90 -4.15 22.44 8.68
CA ASP A 90 -4.94 21.71 9.65
C ASP A 90 -4.07 20.91 10.65
N GLY A 91 -2.80 20.66 10.35
CA GLY A 91 -1.92 19.82 11.16
C GLY A 91 -2.32 18.34 11.15
N LEU A 92 -2.95 17.87 10.08
CA LEU A 92 -3.20 16.45 9.83
C LEU A 92 -2.27 15.95 8.73
N PRO A 93 -1.81 14.69 8.77
CA PRO A 93 -1.05 14.10 7.68
C PRO A 93 -1.91 13.93 6.43
N HIS A 94 -1.42 14.42 5.30
CA HIS A 94 -1.98 14.25 3.95
C HIS A 94 -1.12 13.25 3.19
N LEU A 95 -1.76 12.49 2.30
CA LEU A 95 -1.10 11.49 1.47
C LEU A 95 -0.93 12.02 0.04
N VAL A 96 0.22 11.76 -0.56
CA VAL A 96 0.55 12.11 -1.94
C VAL A 96 0.41 10.85 -2.81
N ALA A 97 -0.58 10.87 -3.71
CA ALA A 97 -0.94 9.74 -4.56
C ALA A 97 -0.59 9.96 -6.05
N ASP A 98 0.36 10.84 -6.36
CA ASP A 98 0.71 11.21 -7.75
C ASP A 98 1.70 10.25 -8.43
N GLY A 99 2.16 9.21 -7.72
CA GLY A 99 3.08 8.20 -8.24
C GLY A 99 4.56 8.49 -8.00
N ARG A 100 4.92 9.58 -7.31
CA ARG A 100 6.33 9.89 -7.01
C ARG A 100 6.96 8.87 -6.05
N TRP A 101 8.21 8.52 -6.31
CA TRP A 101 8.95 7.56 -5.47
C TRP A 101 9.27 8.09 -4.06
N SER A 102 9.38 9.40 -3.87
CA SER A 102 9.64 10.00 -2.56
C SER A 102 8.51 9.80 -1.54
N HIS A 103 7.28 9.55 -2.00
CA HIS A 103 6.11 9.25 -1.18
C HIS A 103 5.48 7.90 -1.58
N ALA A 104 6.23 7.00 -2.22
CA ALA A 104 5.68 5.72 -2.70
C ALA A 104 5.11 4.85 -1.58
N ALA A 105 5.64 4.96 -0.36
CA ALA A 105 5.14 4.23 0.80
C ALA A 105 3.71 4.61 1.21
N GLU A 106 3.21 5.78 0.77
CA GLU A 106 1.89 6.31 1.15
C GLU A 106 0.76 5.69 0.34
N PHE A 107 0.97 5.47 -0.97
CA PHE A 107 -0.07 4.97 -1.87
C PHE A 107 0.44 3.90 -2.85
N VAL A 108 1.57 4.13 -3.51
CA VAL A 108 2.05 3.24 -4.59
C VAL A 108 2.39 1.85 -4.07
N ALA A 109 3.20 1.73 -3.02
CA ALA A 109 3.60 0.45 -2.48
C ALA A 109 2.44 -0.33 -1.85
N PRO A 110 1.57 0.28 -1.01
CA PRO A 110 0.33 -0.38 -0.56
C PRO A 110 -0.61 -0.74 -1.71
N GLY A 111 -0.68 0.08 -2.77
CA GLY A 111 -1.50 -0.17 -3.95
C GLY A 111 -1.01 -1.37 -4.76
N ILE A 112 0.29 -1.49 -5.01
CA ILE A 112 0.88 -2.66 -5.67
C ILE A 112 0.65 -3.91 -4.82
N LEU A 113 0.85 -3.83 -3.50
CA LEU A 113 0.56 -4.93 -2.59
C LEU A 113 -0.92 -5.35 -2.66
N PHE A 114 -1.83 -4.38 -2.69
CA PHE A 114 -3.26 -4.64 -2.84
C PHE A 114 -3.58 -5.33 -4.16
N ILE A 115 -3.09 -4.82 -5.29
CA ILE A 115 -3.29 -5.43 -6.61
C ILE A 115 -2.74 -6.85 -6.63
N HIS A 116 -1.59 -7.09 -6.00
CA HIS A 116 -1.01 -8.42 -5.94
C HIS A 116 -1.88 -9.40 -5.15
N ILE A 117 -2.41 -9.00 -3.98
CA ILE A 117 -3.30 -9.82 -3.16
C ILE A 117 -4.64 -10.04 -3.86
N ALA A 118 -5.27 -8.98 -4.37
CA ALA A 118 -6.56 -9.05 -5.04
C ALA A 118 -6.46 -9.89 -6.33
N GLY A 119 -5.39 -9.71 -7.11
CA GLY A 119 -5.11 -10.50 -8.29
C GLY A 119 -4.84 -11.97 -7.96
N TRP A 120 -4.14 -12.27 -6.86
CA TRP A 120 -3.97 -13.65 -6.39
C TRP A 120 -5.33 -14.28 -6.10
N ILE A 121 -6.16 -13.64 -5.27
CA ILE A 121 -7.51 -14.13 -4.91
C ILE A 121 -8.36 -14.36 -6.16
N GLY A 122 -8.41 -13.37 -7.07
CA GLY A 122 -9.17 -13.48 -8.32
C GLY A 122 -8.66 -14.60 -9.22
N TRP A 123 -7.33 -14.76 -9.33
CA TRP A 123 -6.72 -15.76 -10.17
C TRP A 123 -6.98 -17.19 -9.69
N VAL A 124 -6.84 -17.45 -8.39
CA VAL A 124 -7.09 -18.79 -7.83
C VAL A 124 -8.56 -19.15 -7.89
N GLY A 125 -9.46 -18.17 -7.69
CA GLY A 125 -10.89 -18.35 -7.87
C GLY A 125 -11.25 -18.71 -9.31
N ARG A 126 -10.75 -17.95 -10.29
CA ARG A 126 -10.92 -18.25 -11.72
C ARG A 126 -10.42 -19.65 -12.06
N LYS A 127 -9.20 -20.00 -11.62
CA LYS A 127 -8.59 -21.30 -11.91
C LYS A 127 -9.39 -22.45 -11.30
N TYR A 128 -9.87 -22.31 -10.06
CA TYR A 128 -10.73 -23.32 -9.43
C TYR A 128 -12.03 -23.53 -10.21
N ILE A 129 -12.75 -22.47 -10.56
CA ILE A 129 -14.01 -22.54 -11.32
C ILE A 129 -13.78 -23.23 -12.68
N ARG A 130 -12.71 -22.86 -13.40
CA ARG A 130 -12.36 -23.51 -14.67
C ARG A 130 -12.09 -24.99 -14.50
N THR A 131 -11.33 -25.41 -13.49
CA THR A 131 -11.04 -26.83 -13.25
C THR A 131 -12.29 -27.64 -12.88
N VAL A 132 -13.19 -27.09 -12.05
CA VAL A 132 -14.42 -27.82 -11.69
C VAL A 132 -15.48 -27.80 -12.80
N SER A 133 -15.42 -26.84 -13.74
CA SER A 133 -16.33 -26.77 -14.89
C SER A 133 -16.21 -27.96 -15.84
N GLU A 134 -15.06 -28.64 -15.84
CA GLU A 134 -14.80 -29.86 -16.62
C GLU A 134 -15.29 -31.14 -15.92
N SER A 135 -15.78 -31.03 -14.67
CA SER A 135 -16.30 -32.17 -13.92
C SER A 135 -17.74 -32.52 -14.33
N SER A 136 -18.19 -33.73 -13.98
CA SER A 136 -19.55 -34.19 -14.29
C SER A 136 -20.66 -33.39 -13.58
N ASN A 137 -20.36 -32.78 -12.43
CA ASN A 137 -21.30 -31.97 -11.66
C ASN A 137 -20.62 -30.71 -11.07
N PRO A 138 -20.43 -29.65 -11.87
CA PRO A 138 -19.70 -28.46 -11.43
C PRO A 138 -20.36 -27.73 -10.26
N THR A 139 -21.70 -27.66 -10.23
CA THR A 139 -22.45 -26.92 -9.20
C THR A 139 -22.29 -27.53 -7.81
N GLU A 140 -22.15 -28.86 -7.72
CA GLU A 140 -21.88 -29.54 -6.46
C GLU A 140 -20.50 -29.16 -5.91
N LYS A 141 -19.49 -29.03 -6.78
CA LYS A 141 -18.11 -28.64 -6.40
C LYS A 141 -17.96 -27.15 -6.08
N GLU A 142 -18.95 -26.32 -6.43
CA GLU A 142 -19.04 -24.93 -6.00
C GLU A 142 -19.68 -24.78 -4.62
N ILE A 143 -20.64 -25.64 -4.27
CA ILE A 143 -21.28 -25.65 -2.94
C ILE A 143 -20.41 -26.40 -1.92
N ILE A 144 -19.93 -27.58 -2.30
CA ILE A 144 -19.06 -28.45 -1.51
C ILE A 144 -17.65 -28.33 -2.09
N ILE A 145 -16.89 -27.38 -1.56
CA ILE A 145 -15.55 -27.08 -2.04
C ILE A 145 -14.64 -28.32 -1.89
N ASP A 146 -13.98 -28.67 -2.99
CA ASP A 146 -12.92 -29.67 -2.99
C ASP A 146 -11.66 -29.07 -2.35
N VAL A 147 -11.57 -29.18 -1.02
CA VAL A 147 -10.52 -28.55 -0.21
C VAL A 147 -9.10 -28.94 -0.68
N PRO A 148 -8.79 -30.23 -0.97
CA PRO A 148 -7.49 -30.61 -1.51
C PRO A 148 -7.14 -29.91 -2.83
N LEU A 149 -8.09 -29.85 -3.77
CA LEU A 149 -7.89 -29.18 -5.05
C LEU A 149 -7.73 -27.66 -4.86
N ALA A 150 -8.57 -27.04 -4.03
CA ALA A 150 -8.53 -25.62 -3.73
C ALA A 150 -7.19 -25.20 -3.11
N LEU A 151 -6.68 -25.97 -2.13
CA LEU A 151 -5.36 -25.72 -1.52
C LEU A 151 -4.23 -25.82 -2.53
N SER A 152 -4.27 -26.83 -3.41
CA SER A 152 -3.31 -26.97 -4.51
C SER A 152 -3.32 -25.74 -5.43
N ILE A 153 -4.51 -25.32 -5.89
CA ILE A 153 -4.66 -24.15 -6.76
C ILE A 153 -4.20 -22.86 -6.07
N MET A 154 -4.54 -22.68 -4.80
CA MET A 154 -4.17 -21.49 -4.02
C MET A 154 -2.66 -21.27 -3.96
N THR A 155 -1.87 -22.35 -3.82
CA THR A 155 -0.40 -22.24 -3.79
C THR A 155 0.21 -21.87 -5.15
N THR A 156 -0.44 -22.22 -6.27
CA THR A 156 0.01 -21.83 -7.62
C THR A 156 -0.28 -20.35 -7.96
N GLY A 157 -1.15 -19.68 -7.21
CA GLY A 157 -1.59 -18.32 -7.49
C GLY A 157 -0.59 -17.21 -7.15
N PHE A 158 0.52 -17.52 -6.47
CA PHE A 158 1.53 -16.50 -6.10
C PHE A 158 2.15 -15.80 -7.32
N LEU A 159 2.35 -16.53 -8.43
CA LEU A 159 2.89 -16.00 -9.68
C LEU A 159 1.77 -15.60 -10.68
N TRP A 160 0.59 -15.21 -10.18
CA TRP A 160 -0.54 -14.85 -11.04
C TRP A 160 -0.23 -13.79 -12.10
N PRO A 161 0.61 -12.74 -11.89
CA PRO A 161 0.80 -11.73 -12.93
C PRO A 161 1.46 -12.32 -14.18
N PHE A 162 2.38 -13.25 -13.99
CA PHE A 162 3.06 -13.94 -15.08
C PHE A 162 2.14 -14.96 -15.75
N ALA A 163 1.44 -15.78 -14.96
CA ALA A 163 0.51 -16.78 -15.49
C ALA A 163 -0.66 -16.13 -16.27
N ALA A 164 -1.23 -15.05 -15.73
CA ALA A 164 -2.28 -14.29 -16.39
C ALA A 164 -1.79 -13.63 -17.68
N TRP A 165 -0.55 -13.11 -17.69
CA TRP A 165 0.05 -12.57 -18.91
C TRP A 165 0.28 -13.65 -19.97
N GLN A 166 0.73 -14.83 -19.58
CA GLN A 166 0.90 -15.96 -20.50
C GLN A 166 -0.44 -16.44 -21.07
N GLU A 167 -1.49 -16.59 -20.25
CA GLU A 167 -2.83 -16.94 -20.71
C GLU A 167 -3.47 -15.86 -21.59
N TYR A 168 -3.14 -14.59 -21.34
CA TYR A 168 -3.55 -13.50 -22.21
C TYR A 168 -2.91 -13.61 -23.60
N LEU A 169 -1.59 -13.84 -23.66
CA LEU A 169 -0.87 -14.01 -24.91
C LEU A 169 -1.29 -15.27 -25.68
N SER A 170 -1.66 -16.34 -24.98
CA SER A 170 -2.17 -17.57 -25.62
C SER A 170 -3.63 -17.48 -26.05
N GLY A 171 -4.34 -16.39 -25.70
CA GLY A 171 -5.77 -16.23 -26.00
C GLY A 171 -6.70 -17.04 -25.12
N ASP A 172 -6.21 -17.61 -24.01
CA ASP A 172 -6.99 -18.45 -23.08
C ASP A 172 -7.58 -17.62 -21.91
N LEU A 173 -7.16 -16.37 -21.76
CA LEU A 173 -7.68 -15.48 -20.72
C LEU A 173 -9.09 -14.98 -21.05
N LEU A 174 -9.35 -14.64 -22.32
CA LEU A 174 -10.57 -14.00 -22.79
C LEU A 174 -11.40 -14.98 -23.63
N ALA A 175 -12.70 -15.05 -23.35
CA ALA A 175 -13.63 -15.76 -24.23
C ALA A 175 -13.90 -14.94 -25.51
N SER A 176 -14.17 -15.61 -26.62
CA SER A 176 -14.51 -14.97 -27.88
C SER A 176 -15.97 -14.54 -27.93
N ASP A 177 -16.27 -13.49 -28.70
CA ASP A 177 -17.60 -12.87 -28.76
C ASP A 177 -18.72 -13.83 -29.20
N ASP A 178 -18.40 -14.88 -29.94
CA ASP A 178 -19.31 -15.92 -30.40
C ASP A 178 -19.68 -16.95 -29.31
N THR A 179 -18.85 -17.10 -28.29
CA THR A 179 -19.11 -18.03 -27.16
C THR A 179 -19.97 -17.42 -26.06
N ILE A 180 -20.07 -16.10 -26.03
CA ILE A 180 -20.86 -15.36 -25.05
C ILE A 180 -22.23 -15.06 -25.65
N THR A 181 -23.29 -15.56 -25.03
CA THR A 181 -24.66 -15.25 -25.45
C THR A 181 -24.94 -13.77 -25.23
N THR A 182 -25.39 -13.07 -26.28
CA THR A 182 -25.77 -11.65 -26.22
C THR A 182 -27.25 -11.48 -26.53
N SER A 183 -27.90 -10.56 -25.81
CA SER A 183 -29.26 -10.14 -26.15
C SER A 183 -29.26 -9.34 -27.46
N PRO A 184 -30.37 -9.31 -28.21
CA PRO A 184 -30.49 -8.46 -29.40
C PRO A 184 -30.14 -7.00 -29.07
N LYS A 185 -29.31 -6.39 -29.91
CA LYS A 185 -28.85 -4.99 -29.78
C LYS A 185 -29.91 -4.02 -30.26
#